data_AF-A0AAU7DY78-F1
#
_entry.id   AF-A0AAU7DY78-F1
#
_cell.length_a   1.000
_cell.length_b   1.000
_cell.length_c   1.000
_cell.angle_alpha   90.00
_cell.angle_beta   90.00
_cell.angle_gamma   90.00
#
_symmetry.space_group_name_H-M   'P 1'
#
loop_
_entity.id
_entity.type
_entity.pdbx_description
1 polymer ?
#
loop_
_entity_poly.entity_id
_entity_poly.type
_entity_poly.pdbx_seq_one_letter_code
_entity_poly.pdbx_strand_id
1 'polypeptide(L)'
;MTQTRHFLQDWADKLAAELKLDAPAAHAPDLTSLLDVTRLIAHNVARPAGPVATYYIGLAAGLAAGNPEAAAKATEIINEIVAEHIAAREASNVNAATDGESNISNPSNANSPIDSKETE
;
A
#
# COMPACT_ATOMS: atom_id res chain seq x y z
N MET A 1 11.94 20.56 -3.50
CA MET A 1 11.88 19.10 -3.73
C MET A 1 12.35 18.68 -5.14
N THR A 2 12.58 19.60 -6.09
CA THR A 2 13.02 19.30 -7.47
C THR A 2 14.44 18.69 -7.55
N GLN A 3 15.33 19.06 -6.63
CA GLN A 3 16.73 18.60 -6.62
C GLN A 3 16.86 17.08 -6.50
N THR A 4 16.04 16.45 -5.64
CA THR A 4 16.09 15.00 -5.40
C THR A 4 15.62 14.19 -6.61
N ARG A 5 14.61 14.69 -7.35
CA ARG A 5 14.12 14.05 -8.57
C ARG A 5 15.15 14.09 -9.70
N HIS A 6 15.82 15.23 -9.89
CA HIS A 6 16.90 15.34 -10.88
C HIS A 6 18.05 14.38 -10.55
N PHE A 7 18.51 14.38 -9.29
CA PHE A 7 19.56 13.47 -8.85
C PHE A 7 19.21 11.99 -9.08
N LEU A 8 17.96 11.60 -8.80
CA LEU A 8 17.53 10.21 -8.97
C LEU A 8 17.46 9.81 -10.44
N GLN A 9 17.04 10.72 -11.32
CA GLN A 9 17.07 10.50 -12.76
C GLN A 9 18.51 10.35 -13.26
N ASP A 10 19.40 11.27 -12.90
CA ASP A 10 20.81 11.22 -13.28
C ASP A 10 21.50 9.92 -12.82
N TRP A 11 21.17 9.46 -11.60
CA TRP A 11 21.66 8.20 -11.07
C TRP A 11 21.11 6.98 -11.83
N ALA A 12 19.83 6.98 -12.17
CA ALA A 12 19.21 5.92 -12.96
C ALA A 12 19.82 5.84 -14.37
N ASP A 13 20.04 6.99 -15.02
CA ASP A 13 20.68 7.06 -16.34
C ASP A 13 22.11 6.52 -16.29
N LYS A 14 22.88 6.86 -15.24
CA LYS A 14 24.22 6.31 -15.02
C LYS A 14 24.20 4.79 -14.85
N LEU A 15 23.26 4.26 -14.06
CA LEU A 15 23.12 2.81 -13.88
C LEU A 15 22.79 2.11 -15.19
N ALA A 16 21.88 2.66 -15.99
CA ALA A 16 21.52 2.08 -17.29
C ALA A 16 22.73 2.00 -18.23
N ALA A 17 23.55 3.04 -18.25
CA ALA A 17 24.78 3.08 -19.04
C ALA A 17 25.80 2.01 -18.58
N GLU A 18 26.06 1.90 -17.28
CA GLU A 18 27.01 0.91 -16.72
C GLU A 18 26.54 -0.54 -16.94
N LEU A 19 25.23 -0.77 -16.87
CA LEU A 19 24.62 -2.08 -17.11
C LEU A 19 24.43 -2.40 -18.59
N LYS A 20 24.79 -1.48 -19.51
CA LYS A 20 24.67 -1.63 -20.97
C LYS A 20 23.23 -1.96 -21.40
N LEU A 21 22.27 -1.28 -20.81
CA LEU A 21 20.86 -1.41 -21.16
C LEU A 21 20.57 -0.58 -22.43
N ASP A 22 20.90 -1.15 -23.61
CA ASP A 22 20.64 -0.56 -24.93
C ASP A 22 19.14 -0.70 -25.31
N ALA A 23 18.25 0.01 -24.62
CA ALA A 23 16.83 -0.04 -24.97
C ALA A 23 16.14 1.33 -24.85
N PRO A 24 15.15 1.63 -25.72
CA PRO A 24 14.12 2.63 -25.44
C PRO A 24 13.43 2.39 -24.08
N ALA A 25 13.48 1.16 -23.57
CA ALA A 25 13.04 0.74 -22.23
C ALA A 25 13.95 1.21 -21.09
N ALA A 26 15.18 1.67 -21.33
CA ALA A 26 15.94 2.40 -20.31
C ALA A 26 15.32 3.79 -20.04
N HIS A 27 14.45 4.28 -20.96
CA HIS A 27 13.67 5.51 -20.84
C HIS A 27 12.18 5.29 -20.53
N ALA A 28 11.75 4.06 -20.24
CA ALA A 28 10.37 3.73 -19.86
C ALA A 28 10.38 2.68 -18.74
N PRO A 29 9.66 2.82 -17.60
CA PRO A 29 8.56 3.74 -17.28
C PRO A 29 9.01 5.11 -16.75
N ASP A 30 8.07 6.06 -16.70
CA ASP A 30 8.22 7.26 -15.87
C ASP A 30 8.62 6.84 -14.44
N LEU A 31 9.85 7.16 -14.06
CA LEU A 31 10.43 6.82 -12.76
C LEU A 31 9.55 7.34 -11.61
N THR A 32 8.81 8.43 -11.82
CA THR A 32 7.81 8.93 -10.86
C THR A 32 6.70 7.91 -10.67
N SER A 33 6.06 7.49 -11.76
CA SER A 33 4.97 6.51 -11.73
C SER A 33 5.38 5.20 -11.05
N LEU A 34 6.59 4.69 -11.32
CA LEU A 34 7.10 3.47 -10.68
C LEU A 34 7.29 3.65 -9.15
N LEU A 35 7.81 4.80 -8.72
CA LEU A 35 8.01 5.11 -7.32
C LEU A 35 6.69 5.36 -6.58
N ASP A 36 5.70 5.94 -7.25
CA ASP A 36 4.37 6.16 -6.68
C ASP A 36 3.65 4.83 -6.43
N VAL A 37 3.75 3.90 -7.38
CA VAL A 37 3.24 2.52 -7.20
C VAL A 37 3.96 1.81 -6.06
N THR A 38 5.29 1.92 -6.01
CA THR A 38 6.10 1.35 -4.91
C THR A 38 5.67 1.88 -3.56
N ARG A 39 5.42 3.20 -3.47
CA ARG A 39 4.95 3.88 -2.27
C ARG A 39 3.56 3.39 -1.86
N LEU A 40 2.63 3.31 -2.81
CA LEU A 40 1.27 2.83 -2.59
C LEU A 40 1.30 1.42 -1.96
N ILE A 41 2.07 0.51 -2.56
CA ILE A 41 2.17 -0.88 -2.14
C ILE A 41 2.82 -1.01 -0.76
N ALA A 42 3.91 -0.28 -0.52
CA ALA A 42 4.62 -0.32 0.75
C ALA A 42 3.75 0.13 1.93
N HIS A 43 2.81 1.05 1.70
CA HIS A 43 1.87 1.51 2.72
C HIS A 43 0.69 0.56 2.93
N ASN A 44 0.17 -0.04 1.85
CA ASN A 44 -1.08 -0.78 1.93
C ASN A 44 -0.91 -2.28 2.14
N VAL A 45 0.19 -2.88 1.68
CA VAL A 45 0.46 -4.32 1.79
C VAL A 45 1.45 -4.59 2.91
N ALA A 46 2.73 -4.26 2.69
CA ALA A 46 3.80 -4.35 3.66
C ALA A 46 5.05 -3.62 3.14
N ARG A 47 5.92 -3.15 4.02
CA ARG A 47 7.18 -2.48 3.63
C ARG A 47 8.02 -3.24 2.58
N PRO A 48 8.23 -4.57 2.64
CA PRO A 48 8.98 -5.30 1.62
C PRO A 48 8.24 -5.48 0.28
N ALA A 49 6.94 -5.17 0.20
CA ALA A 49 6.16 -5.40 -1.01
C ALA A 49 6.54 -4.44 -2.15
N GLY A 50 7.09 -3.26 -1.84
CA GLY A 50 7.59 -2.30 -2.84
C GLY A 50 8.66 -2.92 -3.77
N PRO A 51 9.80 -3.39 -3.21
CA PRO A 51 10.83 -4.08 -4.00
C PRO A 51 10.34 -5.33 -4.76
N VAL A 52 9.40 -6.07 -4.19
CA VAL A 52 8.82 -7.26 -4.85
C VAL A 52 8.02 -6.86 -6.08
N ALA A 53 7.21 -5.80 -5.98
CA ALA A 53 6.40 -5.31 -7.09
C ALA A 53 7.27 -4.81 -8.25
N THR A 54 8.31 -4.03 -7.97
CA THR A 54 9.20 -3.51 -9.02
C THR A 54 9.99 -4.62 -9.71
N TYR A 55 10.37 -5.67 -8.98
CA TYR A 55 10.95 -6.87 -9.59
C TYR A 55 9.99 -7.53 -10.60
N TYR A 56 8.72 -7.72 -10.25
CA TYR A 56 7.75 -8.33 -11.17
C TYR A 56 7.43 -7.44 -12.38
N ILE A 57 7.36 -6.12 -12.21
CA ILE A 57 7.19 -5.17 -13.32
C ILE A 57 8.37 -5.30 -14.29
N GLY A 58 9.61 -5.27 -13.79
CA GLY A 58 10.81 -5.43 -14.60
C GLY A 58 10.89 -6.81 -15.27
N LEU A 59 10.51 -7.87 -14.55
CA LEU A 59 10.46 -9.24 -15.08
C LEU A 59 9.45 -9.36 -16.23
N ALA A 60 8.25 -8.81 -16.08
CA ALA A 60 7.22 -8.82 -17.12
C ALA A 60 7.70 -8.09 -18.40
N ALA A 61 8.33 -6.91 -18.23
CA ALA A 61 8.91 -6.16 -19.34
C ALA A 61 10.03 -6.95 -20.04
N GLY A 62 10.94 -7.55 -19.27
CA GLY A 62 12.03 -8.36 -19.79
C GLY A 62 11.56 -9.60 -20.56
N LEU A 63 10.54 -10.29 -20.04
CA LEU A 63 9.92 -11.44 -20.72
C LEU A 63 9.19 -11.04 -22.01
N ALA A 64 8.71 -9.81 -22.09
CA ALA A 64 8.09 -9.24 -23.30
C ALA A 64 9.11 -8.59 -24.26
N ALA A 65 10.37 -9.04 -24.24
CA ALA A 65 11.45 -8.53 -25.07
C ALA A 65 11.68 -7.00 -24.92
N GLY A 66 11.48 -6.46 -23.72
CA GLY A 66 11.63 -5.03 -23.43
C GLY A 66 10.46 -4.17 -23.87
N ASN A 67 9.30 -4.75 -24.15
CA ASN A 67 8.08 -4.01 -24.48
C ASN A 67 7.63 -3.15 -23.27
N PRO A 68 7.49 -1.82 -23.41
CA PRO A 68 7.10 -0.93 -22.32
C PRO A 68 5.63 -1.08 -21.92
N GLU A 69 4.74 -1.46 -22.84
CA GLU A 69 3.34 -1.75 -22.53
C GLU A 69 3.18 -2.94 -21.57
N ALA A 70 4.11 -3.90 -21.58
CA ALA A 70 4.11 -5.00 -20.62
C ALA A 70 4.40 -4.51 -19.19
N ALA A 71 5.27 -3.52 -19.01
CA ALA A 71 5.52 -2.89 -17.72
C ALA A 71 4.29 -2.10 -17.24
N ALA A 72 3.64 -1.35 -18.14
CA ALA A 72 2.42 -0.61 -17.84
C ALA A 72 1.29 -1.56 -17.42
N LYS A 73 1.06 -2.63 -18.18
CA LYS A 73 0.06 -3.65 -17.86
C LYS A 73 0.35 -4.36 -16.53
N ALA A 74 1.60 -4.70 -16.25
CA ALA A 74 1.98 -5.27 -14.96
C ALA A 74 1.67 -4.30 -13.80
N THR A 75 1.93 -3.01 -14.01
CA THR A 75 1.62 -1.95 -13.04
C THR A 75 0.10 -1.83 -12.80
N GLU A 76 -0.72 -1.88 -13.85
CA GLU A 76 -2.18 -1.86 -13.75
C GLU A 76 -2.69 -3.04 -12.90
N ILE A 77 -2.26 -4.26 -13.22
CA ILE A 77 -2.64 -5.47 -12.47
C ILE A 77 -2.26 -5.36 -10.99
N ILE A 78 -1.06 -4.84 -10.70
CA ILE A 78 -0.61 -4.66 -9.32
C ILE A 78 -1.49 -3.64 -8.58
N ASN A 79 -1.87 -2.53 -9.22
CA ASN A 79 -2.77 -1.55 -8.62
C ASN A 79 -4.15 -2.11 -8.33
N GLU A 80 -4.70 -2.94 -9.22
CA GLU A 80 -5.98 -3.64 -9.01
C GLU A 80 -5.92 -4.54 -7.78
N ILE A 81 -4.87 -5.38 -7.67
CA ILE A 81 -4.66 -6.26 -6.50
C ILE A 81 -4.55 -5.46 -5.20
N VAL A 82 -3.87 -4.31 -5.22
CA VAL A 82 -3.74 -3.44 -4.04
C VAL A 82 -5.08 -2.82 -3.67
N ALA A 83 -5.88 -2.38 -4.65
CA ALA A 83 -7.21 -1.83 -4.41
C ALA A 83 -8.14 -2.87 -3.76
N GLU A 84 -8.12 -4.11 -4.25
CA GLU A 84 -8.85 -5.23 -3.65
C GLU A 84 -8.41 -5.47 -2.20
N HIS A 85 -7.10 -5.43 -1.92
CA HIS A 85 -6.57 -5.60 -0.57
C HIS A 85 -7.03 -4.50 0.40
N ILE A 86 -7.04 -3.25 -0.06
CA ILE A 86 -7.53 -2.10 0.74
C ILE A 86 -9.02 -2.29 1.05
N ALA A 87 -9.84 -2.58 0.03
CA ALA A 87 -11.27 -2.76 0.20
C ALA A 87 -11.60 -3.91 1.16
N ALA A 88 -10.90 -5.04 1.06
CA ALA A 88 -11.06 -6.17 1.97
C ALA A 88 -10.71 -5.80 3.42
N ARG A 89 -9.66 -5.00 3.62
CA ARG A 89 -9.25 -4.55 4.96
C ARG A 89 -10.23 -3.57 5.58
N GLU A 90 -10.78 -2.66 4.78
CA GLU A 90 -11.83 -1.72 5.21
C GLU A 90 -13.12 -2.45 5.61
N ALA A 91 -13.57 -3.41 4.80
CA ALA A 91 -14.74 -4.23 5.11
C ALA A 91 -14.55 -5.02 6.42
N SER A 92 -13.36 -5.59 6.65
CA SER A 92 -13.03 -6.26 7.90
C SER A 92 -13.04 -5.33 9.11
N ASN A 93 -12.62 -4.07 8.96
CA ASN A 93 -12.59 -3.10 10.04
C ASN A 93 -14.00 -2.62 10.43
N VAL A 94 -14.91 -2.47 9.47
CA VAL A 94 -16.31 -2.11 9.72
C VAL A 94 -17.01 -3.20 10.52
N ASN A 95 -16.85 -4.48 10.15
CA ASN A 95 -17.47 -5.59 10.87
C ASN A 95 -16.99 -5.67 12.33
N ALA A 96 -15.70 -5.41 12.58
CA ALA A 96 -15.15 -5.39 13.93
C ALA A 96 -15.73 -4.25 14.80
N ALA A 97 -16.05 -3.11 14.20
CA ALA A 97 -16.70 -1.99 14.89
C ALA A 97 -18.17 -2.30 15.23
N THR A 98 -18.91 -2.94 14.33
CA THR A 98 -20.33 -3.28 14.53
C THR A 98 -20.56 -4.39 15.55
N ASP A 99 -19.62 -5.34 15.66
CA ASP A 99 -19.69 -6.42 16.66
C ASP A 99 -19.42 -5.90 18.09
N GLY A 100 -18.74 -4.76 18.24
CA GLY A 100 -18.40 -4.15 19.53
C GLY A 100 -19.51 -3.34 20.20
N GLU A 101 -20.48 -2.80 19.44
CA GLU A 101 -21.57 -1.96 19.98
C GLU A 101 -22.81 -2.74 20.46
N SER A 102 -22.90 -4.05 20.20
CA SER A 102 -24.08 -4.87 20.53
C SER A 102 -24.18 -5.30 22.01
N ASN A 103 -23.29 -4.85 22.90
CA ASN A 103 -23.25 -5.31 24.31
C ASN A 103 -23.46 -4.21 25.37
N ILE A 104 -24.11 -3.08 25.02
CA ILE A 104 -24.66 -2.15 26.02
C ILE A 104 -26.18 -2.27 26.03
N SER A 105 -26.66 -3.33 26.69
CA SER A 105 -28.03 -3.41 27.20
C SER A 105 -27.97 -4.09 28.56
N ASN A 106 -27.90 -3.29 29.62
CA ASN A 106 -28.47 -3.71 30.89
C ASN A 106 -29.39 -2.61 31.44
N PRO A 107 -30.71 -2.74 31.27
CA PRO A 107 -31.69 -1.99 32.02
C PRO A 107 -32.12 -2.81 33.24
N SER A 108 -31.66 -2.45 34.44
CA SER A 108 -32.41 -2.81 35.65
C SER A 108 -32.20 -1.83 36.80
N ASN A 109 -33.31 -1.16 37.11
CA ASN A 109 -33.58 -0.22 38.18
C ASN A 109 -34.09 -0.95 39.44
N ALA A 110 -33.95 -0.29 40.60
CA ALA A 110 -34.76 -0.37 41.82
C ALA A 110 -34.65 -1.57 42.78
N ASN A 111 -33.98 -1.38 43.94
CA ASN A 111 -34.66 -0.98 45.20
C ASN A 111 -33.68 -0.83 46.39
N SER A 112 -33.73 0.34 47.04
CA SER A 112 -33.27 0.62 48.43
C SER A 112 -34.17 -0.10 49.46
N PRO A 113 -34.07 0.08 50.81
CA PRO A 113 -33.11 0.79 51.67
C PRO A 113 -32.59 -0.10 52.84
N ILE A 114 -31.61 0.32 53.68
CA ILE A 114 -31.68 0.27 55.17
C ILE A 114 -30.61 1.23 55.75
N ASP A 115 -31.08 2.14 56.60
CA ASP A 115 -30.42 3.04 57.55
C ASP A 115 -29.51 2.32 58.56
N SER A 116 -28.32 2.86 58.84
CA SER A 116 -27.63 2.67 60.12
C SER A 116 -26.64 3.83 60.35
N LYS A 117 -27.14 4.84 61.07
CA LYS A 117 -26.59 5.42 62.31
C LYS A 117 -25.06 5.57 62.49
N GLU A 118 -24.70 6.79 62.94
CA GLU A 118 -23.74 7.12 64.03
C GLU A 118 -22.26 6.68 63.83
N THR A 119 -21.21 7.46 64.09
CA THR A 119 -20.97 8.50 65.10
C THR A 119 -19.57 9.09 64.85
N GLU A 120 -19.43 10.39 65.17
CA GLU A 120 -18.21 11.16 65.50
C GLU A 120 -17.00 11.22 64.56
#